data_AF-A0A349BBX6-F1
#
_entry.id   AF-A0A349BBX6-F1
#
_cell.length_a   1.000
_cell.length_b   1.000
_cell.length_c   1.000
_cell.angle_alpha   90.00
_cell.angle_beta   90.00
_cell.angle_gamma   90.00
#
_symmetry.space_group_name_H-M   'P 1'
#
loop_
_entity.id
_entity.type
_entity.pdbx_description
1 polymer ?
#
loop_
_entity_poly.entity_id
_entity_poly.type
_entity_poly.pdbx_seq_one_letter_code
_entity_poly.pdbx_strand_id
1 'polypeptide(L)'
;MRRCDRGRQQSCRPTVPGVPFRTPLSVRHDIGEEWCLLEPLVYEGSRDFVVVRQGFRTDFASIPRPVRWLFDTTGTNSEPGVLHDALWRESKRSDGREPRVDAWDADGLFRRALRESGATALTRGLMWIAVRAAAILAGRFGRSGPPWPVKLSKMAGMATVGVVTVGAPTAVAFVGRIFYWLVEWAIAVPWSVVERLRGRRPNLPWPLGVRHEQPEEPPREYLLLIPVDSPGGHALAAMLDPEGDTVIHDAELDRLPSETLESAY
;
A
#
# COMPACT_ATOMS: atom_id res chain seq x y z
N MET A 1 -4.28 39.01 40.73
CA MET A 1 -2.93 38.43 40.75
C MET A 1 -3.01 37.02 40.17
N ARG A 2 -2.30 36.79 39.06
CA ARG A 2 -1.98 35.50 38.37
C ARG A 2 -3.15 34.64 37.84
N ARG A 3 -3.54 34.89 36.59
CA ARG A 3 -4.20 33.92 35.70
C ARG A 3 -3.11 33.22 34.89
N CYS A 4 -3.04 31.89 34.96
CA CYS A 4 -2.09 31.08 34.21
C CYS A 4 -2.39 31.16 32.70
N ASP A 5 -1.41 31.65 31.95
CA ASP A 5 -1.34 31.61 30.50
C ASP A 5 -0.79 30.23 30.09
N ARG A 6 -1.64 29.32 29.63
CA ARG A 6 -1.19 28.03 29.04
C ARG A 6 -0.87 28.27 27.58
N GLY A 7 0.39 28.63 27.35
CA GLY A 7 0.98 28.68 26.02
C GLY A 7 0.84 27.35 25.27
N ARG A 8 0.16 27.42 24.13
CA ARG A 8 0.75 27.19 22.82
C ARG A 8 1.66 25.94 22.75
N GLN A 9 1.06 24.76 22.59
CA GLN A 9 1.73 23.66 21.88
C GLN A 9 1.36 23.77 20.39
N GLN A 10 1.96 24.76 19.73
CA GLN A 10 2.16 24.71 18.28
C GLN A 10 3.27 23.69 18.04
N SER A 11 2.90 22.44 17.75
CA SER A 11 3.83 21.51 17.13
C SER A 11 3.88 21.86 15.64
N CYS A 12 4.76 22.80 15.30
CA CYS A 12 5.12 23.08 13.92
C CYS A 12 5.81 21.83 13.36
N ARG A 13 5.11 21.05 12.54
CA ARG A 13 5.79 20.26 11.50
C ARG A 13 6.13 21.23 10.37
N PRO A 14 7.39 21.29 9.90
CA PRO A 14 7.69 22.00 8.68
C PRO A 14 6.93 21.32 7.53
N THR A 15 6.16 22.11 6.79
CA THR A 15 5.54 21.74 5.52
C THR A 15 6.64 21.19 4.60
N VAL A 16 6.62 19.89 4.32
CA VAL A 16 7.48 19.29 3.28
C VAL A 16 6.88 19.70 1.94
N PRO A 17 7.56 20.49 1.11
CA PRO A 17 7.07 20.82 -0.22
C PRO A 17 7.00 19.52 -1.04
N GLY A 18 5.79 19.12 -1.46
CA GLY A 18 5.61 18.06 -2.46
C GLY A 18 5.21 16.67 -1.94
N VAL A 19 4.52 16.55 -0.79
CA VAL A 19 3.81 15.29 -0.49
C VAL A 19 2.58 15.18 -1.40
N PRO A 20 2.50 14.18 -2.29
CA PRO A 20 1.39 14.04 -3.24
C PRO A 20 0.10 13.55 -2.55
N PHE A 21 0.22 13.05 -1.32
CA PHE A 21 -0.92 12.66 -0.50
C PHE A 21 -1.39 13.86 0.31
N ARG A 22 -2.66 14.23 0.10
CA ARG A 22 -3.28 15.42 0.69
C ARG A 22 -3.97 15.17 2.03
N THR A 23 -4.05 13.90 2.41
CA THR A 23 -4.73 13.42 3.62
C THR A 23 -3.82 12.45 4.34
N PRO A 24 -3.78 12.44 5.67
CA PRO A 24 -2.96 11.51 6.43
C PRO A 24 -3.49 10.08 6.30
N LEU A 25 -2.58 9.11 6.32
CA LEU A 25 -2.95 7.70 6.34
C LEU A 25 -3.43 7.28 7.72
N SER A 26 -4.74 7.08 7.86
CA SER A 26 -5.38 6.58 9.08
C SER A 26 -5.86 5.13 8.87
N VAL A 27 -5.24 4.17 9.56
CA VAL A 27 -5.52 2.74 9.41
C VAL A 27 -5.75 2.05 10.74
N ARG A 28 -6.63 1.06 10.75
CA ARG A 28 -6.83 0.13 11.85
C ARG A 28 -6.37 -1.26 11.42
N HIS A 29 -5.54 -1.89 12.25
CA HIS A 29 -5.21 -3.31 12.07
C HIS A 29 -6.49 -4.14 12.22
N ASP A 30 -6.76 -5.01 11.25
CA ASP A 30 -7.94 -5.88 11.29
C ASP A 30 -7.51 -7.30 11.68
N ILE A 31 -7.21 -8.15 10.70
CA ILE A 31 -6.87 -9.56 10.91
C ILE A 31 -5.65 -9.94 10.07
N GLY A 32 -4.69 -10.64 10.68
CA GLY A 32 -3.51 -11.14 9.98
C GLY A 32 -2.63 -10.00 9.45
N GLU A 33 -2.40 -9.98 8.14
CA GLU A 33 -1.62 -8.94 7.45
C GLU A 33 -2.52 -7.85 6.83
N GLU A 34 -3.84 -7.89 7.06
CA GLU A 34 -4.79 -6.90 6.52
C GLU A 34 -5.00 -5.70 7.45
N TRP A 35 -5.13 -4.54 6.82
CA TRP A 35 -5.40 -3.25 7.44
C TRP A 35 -6.64 -2.64 6.82
N CYS A 36 -7.46 -1.98 7.63
CA CYS A 36 -8.65 -1.29 7.17
C CYS A 36 -8.42 0.23 7.24
N LEU A 37 -8.64 0.91 6.13
CA LEU A 37 -8.55 2.35 6.03
C LEU A 37 -9.72 3.00 6.80
N LEU A 38 -9.41 3.87 7.75
CA LEU A 38 -10.41 4.53 8.60
C LEU A 38 -10.97 5.80 7.95
N GLU A 39 -10.14 6.47 7.14
CA GLU A 39 -10.44 7.75 6.51
C GLU A 39 -9.98 7.69 5.05
N PRO A 40 -10.69 8.31 4.10
CA PRO A 40 -10.31 8.32 2.70
C PRO A 40 -8.88 8.83 2.49
N LEU A 41 -8.14 8.12 1.63
CA LEU A 41 -6.79 8.50 1.24
C LEU A 41 -6.82 9.17 -0.14
N VAL A 42 -6.40 10.44 -0.21
CA VAL A 42 -6.38 11.24 -1.43
C VAL A 42 -4.96 11.40 -1.95
N TYR A 43 -4.71 10.91 -3.16
CA TYR A 43 -3.50 11.14 -3.93
C TYR A 43 -3.77 12.15 -5.05
N GLU A 44 -2.95 13.19 -5.15
CA GLU A 44 -2.98 14.16 -6.23
C GLU A 44 -1.94 13.79 -7.30
N GLY A 45 -2.44 13.31 -8.43
CA GLY A 45 -1.68 13.13 -9.65
C GLY A 45 -1.49 14.44 -10.42
N SER A 46 -0.90 14.36 -11.61
CA SER A 46 -0.70 15.56 -12.45
C SER A 46 -1.96 16.02 -13.16
N ARG A 47 -2.96 15.14 -13.29
CA ARG A 47 -4.19 15.38 -14.09
C ARG A 47 -5.46 14.96 -13.36
N ASP A 48 -5.30 14.24 -12.25
CA ASP A 48 -6.33 13.46 -11.60
C ASP A 48 -6.08 13.37 -10.09
N PHE A 49 -7.17 13.41 -9.33
CA PHE A 49 -7.20 12.96 -7.94
C PHE A 49 -7.62 11.50 -7.90
N VAL A 50 -6.85 10.69 -7.17
CA VAL A 50 -7.18 9.31 -6.88
C VAL A 50 -7.59 9.23 -5.42
N VAL A 51 -8.86 8.89 -5.18
CA VAL A 51 -9.43 8.80 -3.83
C VAL A 51 -9.72 7.35 -3.50
N VAL A 52 -9.04 6.82 -2.50
CA VAL A 52 -9.32 5.51 -1.91
C VAL A 52 -10.30 5.71 -0.76
N ARG A 53 -11.48 5.11 -0.85
CA ARG A 53 -12.56 5.31 0.14
C ARG A 53 -12.28 4.65 1.48
N GLN A 54 -12.93 5.18 2.52
CA GLN A 54 -12.89 4.55 3.85
C GLN A 54 -13.39 3.09 3.78
N GLY A 55 -12.92 2.25 4.70
CA GLY A 55 -13.26 0.82 4.72
C GLY A 55 -12.47 -0.02 3.71
N PHE A 56 -11.58 0.58 2.92
CA PHE A 56 -10.69 -0.15 2.04
C PHE A 56 -9.74 -1.05 2.84
N ARG A 57 -9.72 -2.34 2.50
CA ARG A 57 -8.75 -3.30 3.06
C ARG A 57 -7.47 -3.27 2.25
N THR A 58 -6.32 -3.19 2.88
CA THR A 58 -5.00 -3.15 2.23
C THR A 58 -4.02 -4.05 2.96
N ASP A 59 -3.06 -4.62 2.24
CA ASP A 59 -1.90 -5.31 2.81
C ASP A 59 -0.59 -4.53 2.58
N PHE A 60 -0.72 -3.24 2.22
CA PHE A 60 0.35 -2.29 1.91
C PHE A 60 1.25 -2.75 0.75
N ALA A 61 0.62 -3.23 -0.32
CA ALA A 61 1.22 -3.97 -1.42
C ALA A 61 1.81 -5.30 -0.96
N SER A 62 1.35 -6.41 -1.56
CA SER A 62 1.84 -7.76 -1.28
C SER A 62 3.33 -7.94 -1.67
N ILE A 63 4.24 -7.43 -0.83
CA ILE A 63 5.69 -7.56 -1.02
C ILE A 63 6.12 -8.96 -0.54
N PRO A 64 6.88 -9.73 -1.35
CA PRO A 64 7.36 -11.04 -0.94
C PRO A 64 8.16 -10.98 0.37
N ARG A 65 7.80 -11.84 1.33
CA ARG A 65 8.44 -11.92 2.66
C ARG A 65 9.98 -11.90 2.66
N PRO A 66 10.69 -12.58 1.74
CA PRO A 66 12.16 -12.58 1.75
C PRO A 66 12.80 -11.22 1.50
N VAL A 67 12.09 -10.27 0.88
CA VAL A 67 12.61 -8.92 0.59
C VAL A 67 11.95 -7.83 1.44
N ARG A 68 10.93 -8.18 2.25
CA ARG A 68 10.23 -7.23 3.13
C ARG A 68 11.17 -6.50 4.10
N TRP A 69 12.25 -7.13 4.53
CA TRP A 69 13.26 -6.53 5.42
C TRP A 69 13.96 -5.29 4.83
N LEU A 70 13.94 -5.12 3.51
CA LEU A 70 14.57 -4.00 2.82
C LEU A 70 13.65 -2.78 2.72
N PHE A 71 12.35 -2.97 2.92
CA PHE A 71 11.35 -1.93 2.76
C PHE A 71 10.94 -1.44 4.13
N ASP A 72 10.90 -0.12 4.27
CA ASP A 72 10.28 0.48 5.43
C ASP A 72 8.77 0.21 5.35
N THR A 73 8.25 -0.56 6.30
CA THR A 73 6.80 -0.81 6.43
C THR A 73 6.07 0.39 7.03
N THR A 74 6.80 1.42 7.46
CA THR A 74 6.26 2.61 8.11
C THR A 74 6.81 3.87 7.45
N GLY A 75 5.94 4.71 6.88
CA GLY A 75 6.34 5.98 6.26
C GLY A 75 6.22 5.94 4.74
N THR A 76 7.25 6.38 4.02
CA THR A 76 7.26 6.70 2.58
C THR A 76 6.66 5.67 1.61
N ASN A 77 6.55 4.40 2.00
CA ASN A 77 6.00 3.34 1.13
C ASN A 77 4.54 2.97 1.47
N SER A 78 4.03 3.37 2.63
CA SER A 78 2.73 2.94 3.15
C SER A 78 1.58 3.52 2.33
N GLU A 79 1.55 4.83 2.12
CA GLU A 79 0.50 5.50 1.31
C GLU A 79 0.52 5.04 -0.15
N PRO A 80 1.69 4.97 -0.84
CA PRO A 80 1.78 4.35 -2.16
C PRO A 80 1.31 2.89 -2.19
N GLY A 81 1.53 2.11 -1.13
CA GLY A 81 1.08 0.73 -1.03
C GLY A 81 -0.45 0.61 -1.03
N VAL A 82 -1.13 1.45 -0.24
CA VAL A 82 -2.61 1.50 -0.23
C VAL A 82 -3.14 1.91 -1.60
N LEU A 83 -2.53 2.92 -2.22
CA LEU A 83 -2.87 3.37 -3.56
C LEU A 83 -2.74 2.23 -4.58
N HIS A 84 -1.64 1.47 -4.54
CA HIS A 84 -1.41 0.33 -5.44
C HIS A 84 -2.48 -0.76 -5.26
N ASP A 85 -2.79 -1.15 -4.03
CA ASP A 85 -3.80 -2.17 -3.75
C ASP A 85 -5.17 -1.75 -4.31
N ALA A 86 -5.52 -0.47 -4.18
CA ALA A 86 -6.80 0.06 -4.65
C ALA A 86 -6.87 0.07 -6.19
N LEU A 87 -5.81 0.56 -6.85
CA LEU A 87 -5.68 0.53 -8.32
C LEU A 87 -5.65 -0.91 -8.85
N TRP A 88 -4.98 -1.81 -8.15
CA TRP A 88 -4.87 -3.21 -8.53
C TRP A 88 -6.22 -3.92 -8.44
N ARG A 89 -7.00 -3.67 -7.38
CA ARG A 89 -8.38 -4.18 -7.26
C ARG A 89 -9.31 -3.59 -8.31
N GLU A 90 -9.22 -2.29 -8.57
CA GLU A 90 -10.00 -1.67 -9.64
C GLU A 90 -9.65 -2.26 -11.01
N SER A 91 -8.37 -2.56 -11.26
CA SER A 91 -7.99 -3.26 -12.49
C SER A 91 -8.68 -4.63 -12.61
N LYS A 92 -8.92 -5.32 -11.49
CA LYS A 92 -9.57 -6.65 -11.41
C LYS A 92 -11.09 -6.60 -11.45
N ARG A 93 -11.67 -5.41 -11.53
CA ARG A 93 -13.12 -5.23 -11.58
C ARG A 93 -13.73 -6.10 -12.68
N SER A 94 -14.73 -6.88 -12.29
CA SER A 94 -15.38 -7.90 -13.12
C SER A 94 -16.91 -7.77 -13.10
N ASP A 95 -17.43 -6.62 -12.63
CA ASP A 95 -18.87 -6.34 -12.49
C ASP A 95 -19.55 -5.97 -13.82
N GLY A 96 -18.95 -6.36 -14.95
CA GLY A 96 -19.43 -6.06 -16.30
C GLY A 96 -19.10 -4.66 -16.80
N ARG A 97 -18.46 -3.81 -15.98
CA ARG A 97 -17.92 -2.51 -16.42
C ARG A 97 -16.47 -2.68 -16.88
N GLU A 98 -16.03 -1.83 -17.80
CA GLU A 98 -14.61 -1.79 -18.17
C GLU A 98 -13.76 -1.34 -16.98
N PRO A 99 -12.62 -2.00 -16.70
CA PRO A 99 -11.71 -1.57 -15.65
C PRO A 99 -11.25 -0.14 -15.90
N ARG A 100 -11.35 0.73 -14.88
CA ARG A 100 -10.92 2.14 -15.00
C ARG A 100 -9.41 2.29 -15.13
N VAL A 101 -8.64 1.30 -14.71
CA VAL A 101 -7.16 1.33 -14.68
C VAL A 101 -6.61 -0.01 -15.14
N ASP A 102 -5.65 0.01 -16.07
CA ASP A 102 -4.92 -1.19 -16.48
C ASP A 102 -3.88 -1.62 -15.44
N ALA A 103 -3.61 -2.92 -15.39
CA ALA A 103 -2.57 -3.49 -14.55
C ALA A 103 -1.17 -2.89 -14.83
N TRP A 104 -0.90 -2.46 -16.06
CA TRP A 104 0.36 -1.79 -16.38
C TRP A 104 0.47 -0.43 -15.71
N ASP A 105 -0.60 0.36 -15.81
CA ASP A 105 -0.65 1.74 -15.34
C ASP A 105 -0.74 1.83 -13.83
N ALA A 106 -1.43 0.88 -13.17
CA ALA A 106 -1.45 0.76 -11.72
C ALA A 106 -0.02 0.67 -11.14
N ASP A 107 0.83 -0.21 -11.67
CA ASP A 107 2.23 -0.33 -11.23
C ASP A 107 3.07 0.90 -11.61
N GLY A 108 2.74 1.56 -12.74
CA GLY A 108 3.38 2.80 -13.16
C GLY A 108 3.09 3.97 -12.21
N LEU A 109 1.83 4.14 -11.84
CA LEU A 109 1.35 5.14 -10.90
C LEU A 109 1.89 4.87 -9.50
N PHE A 110 1.95 3.61 -9.08
CA PHE A 110 2.61 3.21 -7.84
C PHE A 110 4.08 3.64 -7.79
N ARG A 111 4.86 3.36 -8.85
CA ARG A 111 6.26 3.78 -8.93
C ARG A 111 6.42 5.30 -8.92
N ARG A 112 5.47 6.04 -9.50
CA ARG A 112 5.41 7.50 -9.46
C ARG A 112 5.14 8.00 -8.04
N ALA A 113 4.10 7.48 -7.39
CA ALA A 113 3.73 7.83 -6.01
C ALA A 113 4.88 7.53 -5.03
N LEU A 114 5.59 6.42 -5.20
CA LEU A 114 6.80 6.10 -4.43
C LEU A 114 7.88 7.18 -4.60
N ARG A 115 8.14 7.64 -5.83
CA ARG A 115 9.11 8.72 -6.08
C ARG A 115 8.71 10.02 -5.39
N GLU A 116 7.43 10.37 -5.49
CA GLU A 116 6.89 11.63 -4.94
C GLU A 116 6.82 11.59 -3.41
N SER A 117 6.62 10.41 -2.81
CA SER A 117 6.66 10.22 -1.35
C SER A 117 8.10 10.21 -0.78
N GLY A 118 9.12 10.25 -1.65
CA GLY A 118 10.54 10.30 -1.27
C GLY A 118 11.28 8.96 -1.30
N ALA A 119 10.70 7.90 -1.87
CA ALA A 119 11.34 6.59 -1.91
C ALA A 119 12.61 6.63 -2.78
N THR A 120 13.67 5.96 -2.31
CA THR A 120 14.93 5.90 -3.05
C THR A 120 14.74 5.23 -4.42
N ALA A 121 15.65 5.52 -5.34
CA ALA A 121 15.61 4.95 -6.69
C ALA A 121 15.70 3.41 -6.70
N LEU A 122 16.42 2.84 -5.73
CA LEU A 122 16.53 1.40 -5.53
C LEU A 122 15.21 0.82 -5.00
N THR A 123 14.67 1.40 -3.92
CA THR A 123 13.40 0.98 -3.31
C THR A 123 12.27 0.94 -4.33
N ARG A 124 12.05 2.05 -5.05
CA ARG A 124 10.99 2.12 -6.07
C ARG A 124 11.19 1.13 -7.22
N GLY A 125 12.43 0.83 -7.58
CA GLY A 125 12.75 -0.13 -8.63
C GLY A 125 12.41 -1.55 -8.20
N LEU A 126 12.81 -1.93 -7.00
CA LEU A 126 12.56 -3.27 -6.44
C LEU A 126 11.08 -3.52 -6.19
N MET A 127 10.36 -2.54 -5.61
CA MET A 127 8.91 -2.66 -5.42
C MET A 127 8.20 -2.81 -6.75
N TRP A 128 8.57 -2.01 -7.77
CA TRP A 128 7.99 -2.12 -9.11
C TRP A 128 8.24 -3.50 -9.76
N ILE A 129 9.45 -4.06 -9.62
CA ILE A 129 9.74 -5.42 -10.12
C ILE A 129 8.88 -6.45 -9.39
N ALA A 130 8.76 -6.36 -8.06
CA ALA A 130 8.01 -7.30 -7.25
C ALA A 130 6.52 -7.32 -7.63
N VAL A 131 5.88 -6.15 -7.68
CA VAL A 131 4.45 -6.06 -8.07
C VAL A 131 4.24 -6.51 -9.51
N ARG A 132 5.17 -6.19 -10.42
CA ARG A 132 5.05 -6.63 -11.81
C ARG A 132 5.24 -8.14 -11.96
N ALA A 133 6.15 -8.75 -11.23
CA ALA A 133 6.32 -10.20 -11.21
C ALA A 133 5.04 -10.89 -10.69
N ALA A 134 4.46 -10.36 -9.61
CA ALA A 134 3.18 -10.85 -9.07
C ALA A 134 2.03 -10.69 -10.07
N ALA A 135 1.97 -9.55 -10.78
CA ALA A 135 0.99 -9.30 -11.84
C ALA A 135 1.10 -10.33 -12.98
N ILE A 136 2.31 -10.65 -13.43
CA ILE A 136 2.57 -11.67 -14.46
C ILE A 136 2.20 -13.06 -13.99
N LEU A 137 2.57 -13.43 -12.76
CA LEU A 137 2.20 -14.71 -12.14
C LEU A 137 0.67 -14.87 -12.06
N ALA A 138 -0.06 -13.77 -11.88
CA ALA A 138 -1.52 -13.73 -11.93
C ALA A 138 -2.10 -13.67 -13.37
N GLY A 139 -1.27 -13.75 -14.41
CA GLY A 139 -1.67 -13.71 -15.83
C GLY A 139 -2.04 -12.31 -16.34
N ARG A 140 -1.71 -11.24 -15.60
CA ARG A 140 -2.15 -9.86 -15.86
C ARG A 140 -1.00 -8.98 -16.34
N PHE A 141 -0.65 -9.11 -17.61
CA PHE A 141 0.44 -8.36 -18.25
C PHE A 141 0.15 -6.87 -18.47
N GLY A 142 -1.12 -6.49 -18.38
CA GLY A 142 -1.61 -5.15 -18.72
C GLY A 142 -1.67 -4.92 -20.24
N ARG A 143 -2.76 -4.29 -20.68
CA ARG A 143 -3.00 -3.95 -22.10
C ARG A 143 -2.35 -2.62 -22.48
N SER A 144 -2.14 -1.71 -21.52
CA SER A 144 -1.58 -0.39 -21.75
C SER A 144 -0.06 -0.40 -21.88
N GLY A 145 0.51 0.61 -22.55
CA GLY A 145 1.95 0.85 -22.63
C GLY A 145 2.69 0.25 -23.84
N PRO A 146 4.04 0.14 -23.77
CA PRO A 146 4.88 -0.21 -24.93
C PRO A 146 4.70 -1.67 -25.39
N PRO A 147 5.12 -2.03 -26.62
CA PRO A 147 4.96 -3.38 -27.14
C PRO A 147 5.69 -4.42 -26.27
N TRP A 148 5.18 -5.65 -26.29
CA TRP A 148 5.59 -6.76 -25.41
C TRP A 148 7.11 -6.97 -25.26
N PRO A 149 7.94 -6.90 -26.33
CA PRO A 149 9.39 -7.06 -26.20
C PRO A 149 10.05 -5.98 -25.36
N VAL A 150 9.54 -4.75 -25.40
CA VAL A 150 10.06 -3.61 -24.62
C VAL A 150 9.65 -3.71 -23.16
N LYS A 151 8.45 -4.24 -22.88
CA LYS A 151 8.04 -4.55 -21.50
C LYS A 151 9.00 -5.58 -20.89
N LEU A 152 9.27 -6.66 -21.62
CA LEU A 152 10.15 -7.74 -21.16
C LEU A 152 11.59 -7.26 -20.95
N SER A 153 12.15 -6.46 -21.87
CA SER A 153 13.52 -5.95 -21.72
C SER A 153 13.67 -5.01 -20.53
N LYS A 154 12.70 -4.11 -20.29
CA LYS A 154 12.67 -3.24 -19.10
C LYS A 154 12.64 -4.07 -17.81
N MET A 155 11.81 -5.10 -17.79
CA MET A 155 11.72 -6.00 -16.63
C MET A 155 13.01 -6.78 -16.41
N ALA A 156 13.54 -7.42 -17.45
CA ALA A 156 14.77 -8.21 -17.35
C ALA A 156 15.95 -7.35 -16.89
N GLY A 157 16.09 -6.13 -17.42
CA GLY A 157 17.13 -5.20 -17.00
C GLY A 157 17.01 -4.80 -15.52
N MET A 158 15.80 -4.40 -15.09
CA MET A 158 15.56 -4.01 -13.69
C MET A 158 15.71 -5.19 -12.73
N ALA A 159 15.19 -6.38 -13.08
CA ALA A 159 15.35 -7.59 -12.30
C ALA A 159 16.80 -8.00 -12.13
N THR A 160 17.61 -7.91 -13.20
CA THR A 160 19.05 -8.19 -13.15
C THR A 160 19.76 -7.26 -12.16
N VAL A 161 19.50 -5.96 -12.23
CA VAL A 161 20.05 -4.99 -11.26
C VAL A 161 19.62 -5.35 -9.83
N GLY A 162 18.33 -5.63 -9.63
CA GLY A 162 17.80 -6.00 -8.32
C GLY A 162 18.47 -7.25 -7.74
N VAL A 163 18.63 -8.30 -8.54
CA VAL A 163 19.30 -9.55 -8.13
C VAL A 163 20.76 -9.31 -7.78
N VAL A 164 21.49 -8.54 -8.59
CA VAL A 164 22.91 -8.24 -8.35
C VAL A 164 23.09 -7.41 -7.07
N THR A 165 22.25 -6.40 -6.84
CA THR A 165 22.40 -5.49 -5.69
C THR A 165 21.86 -6.11 -4.39
N VAL A 166 20.75 -6.82 -4.43
CA VAL A 166 20.00 -7.25 -3.23
C VAL A 166 20.02 -8.76 -3.00
N GLY A 167 20.38 -9.55 -4.02
CA GLY A 167 20.37 -11.01 -3.94
C GLY A 167 21.31 -11.56 -2.87
N ALA A 168 22.56 -11.09 -2.82
CA ALA A 168 23.53 -11.54 -1.82
C ALA A 168 23.12 -11.18 -0.36
N PRO A 169 22.75 -9.92 -0.04
CA PRO A 169 22.20 -9.58 1.27
C PRO A 169 20.96 -10.40 1.65
N THR A 170 20.06 -10.64 0.69
CA THR A 170 18.84 -11.43 0.91
C THR A 170 19.17 -12.89 1.21
N ALA A 171 20.15 -13.48 0.53
CA ALA A 171 20.60 -14.84 0.80
C ALA A 171 21.15 -14.98 2.23
N VAL A 172 21.96 -14.01 2.69
CA VAL A 172 22.47 -13.97 4.07
C VAL A 172 21.33 -13.86 5.07
N ALA A 173 20.38 -12.94 4.86
CA ALA A 173 19.22 -12.77 5.73
C ALA A 173 18.36 -14.04 5.79
N PHE A 174 18.19 -14.73 4.66
CA PHE A 174 17.45 -15.98 4.58
C PHE A 174 18.12 -17.11 5.37
N VAL A 175 19.45 -17.26 5.27
CA VAL A 175 20.22 -18.21 6.09
C VAL A 175 20.07 -17.89 7.57
N GLY A 176 20.15 -16.61 7.96
CA GLY A 176 19.91 -16.17 9.33
C GLY A 176 18.51 -16.50 9.84
N ARG A 177 17.48 -16.33 8.99
CA ARG A 177 16.09 -16.69 9.30
C ARG A 177 15.93 -18.19 9.53
N ILE A 178 16.55 -19.04 8.71
CA ILE A 178 16.55 -20.50 8.88
C ILE A 178 17.23 -20.88 10.20
N PHE A 179 18.39 -20.29 10.49
CA PHE A 179 19.10 -20.54 11.74
C PHE A 179 18.24 -20.20 12.96
N TYR A 180 17.63 -19.00 12.96
CA TYR A 180 16.72 -18.59 14.03
C TYR A 180 15.53 -19.56 14.17
N TRP A 181 14.93 -19.97 13.05
CA TRP A 181 13.82 -20.93 13.05
C TRP A 181 14.21 -22.28 13.69
N LEU A 182 15.42 -22.79 13.41
CA LEU A 182 15.92 -24.01 14.04
C LEU A 182 16.09 -23.84 15.57
N VAL A 183 16.64 -22.71 16.00
CA VAL A 183 16.81 -22.38 17.43
C VAL A 183 15.46 -22.25 18.12
N GLU A 184 14.50 -21.59 17.49
CA GLU A 184 13.13 -21.43 18.00
C GLU A 184 12.46 -22.79 18.24
N TRP A 185 12.57 -23.72 17.29
CA TRP A 185 12.09 -25.10 17.47
C TRP A 185 12.84 -25.87 18.54
N ALA A 186 14.17 -25.74 18.60
CA ALA A 186 14.99 -26.41 19.60
C ALA A 186 14.63 -25.98 21.03
N ILE A 187 14.18 -24.74 21.23
CA ILE A 187 13.70 -24.22 22.52
C ILE A 187 12.23 -24.58 22.75
N ALA A 188 11.38 -24.42 21.74
CA ALA A 188 9.94 -24.62 21.86
C ALA A 188 9.57 -26.09 22.16
N VAL A 189 10.31 -27.08 21.63
CA VAL A 189 10.01 -28.50 21.87
C VAL A 189 10.15 -28.86 23.36
N PRO A 190 11.30 -28.64 24.04
CA PRO A 190 11.43 -28.84 25.47
C PRO A 190 10.40 -28.03 26.27
N TRP A 191 10.20 -26.76 25.91
CA TRP A 191 9.27 -25.89 26.62
C TRP A 191 7.82 -26.36 26.52
N SER A 192 7.40 -26.84 25.36
CA SER A 192 6.05 -27.39 25.15
C SER A 192 5.79 -28.63 26.00
N VAL A 193 6.82 -29.45 26.26
CA VAL A 193 6.72 -30.60 27.18
C VAL A 193 6.51 -30.11 28.61
N VAL A 194 7.29 -29.11 29.06
CA VAL A 194 7.11 -28.49 30.38
C VAL A 194 5.73 -27.85 30.54
N GLU A 195 5.23 -27.15 29.52
CA GLU A 195 3.91 -26.53 29.54
C GLU A 195 2.79 -27.58 29.63
N ARG A 196 2.89 -28.68 28.86
CA ARG A 196 1.96 -29.81 28.97
C ARG A 196 1.97 -30.44 30.35
N LEU A 197 3.15 -30.65 30.94
CA LEU A 197 3.30 -31.19 32.30
C LEU A 197 2.71 -30.24 33.36
N ARG A 198 2.71 -28.92 33.11
CA ARG A 198 2.08 -27.90 33.97
C ARG A 198 0.60 -27.68 33.68
N GLY A 199 -0.02 -28.50 32.82
CA GLY A 199 -1.43 -28.35 32.42
C GLY A 199 -1.74 -27.08 31.62
N ARG A 200 -0.72 -26.41 31.06
CA ARG A 200 -0.87 -25.22 30.20
C ARG A 200 -0.96 -25.65 28.73
N ARG A 201 -1.65 -24.87 27.90
CA ARG A 201 -1.68 -25.09 26.46
C ARG A 201 -0.31 -24.72 25.87
N PRO A 202 0.34 -25.61 25.10
CA PRO A 202 1.65 -25.33 24.53
C PRO A 202 1.54 -24.28 23.43
N ASN A 203 2.37 -23.24 23.48
CA ASN A 203 2.47 -22.24 22.42
C ASN A 203 3.63 -22.60 21.49
N LEU A 204 3.33 -23.40 20.46
CA LEU A 204 4.34 -23.77 19.45
C LEU A 204 4.60 -22.60 18.48
N PRO A 205 5.80 -22.53 17.87
CA PRO A 205 6.21 -21.43 16.98
C PRO A 205 5.28 -21.22 15.78
N TRP A 206 4.50 -22.25 15.45
CA TRP A 206 3.47 -22.18 14.44
C TRP A 206 2.12 -22.50 15.07
N PRO A 207 1.30 -21.50 15.44
CA PRO A 207 -0.08 -21.77 15.78
C PRO A 207 -0.76 -22.40 14.56
N LEU A 208 -1.54 -23.47 14.77
CA LEU A 208 -2.50 -23.93 13.78
C LEU A 208 -3.32 -22.70 13.39
N GLY A 209 -3.14 -22.20 12.17
CA GLY A 209 -3.76 -20.96 11.72
C GLY A 209 -5.26 -21.06 11.95
N VAL A 210 -5.78 -20.24 12.87
CA VAL A 210 -7.22 -20.13 13.05
C VAL A 210 -7.72 -19.55 11.73
N ARG A 211 -8.53 -20.30 10.98
CA ARG A 211 -9.22 -19.74 9.81
C ARG A 211 -10.15 -18.68 10.34
N HIS A 212 -9.80 -17.42 10.10
CA HIS A 212 -10.70 -16.32 10.38
C HIS A 212 -11.65 -16.24 9.19
N GLU A 213 -12.95 -16.24 9.46
CA GLU A 213 -13.96 -15.98 8.44
C GLU A 213 -13.71 -14.59 7.88
N GLN A 214 -13.67 -14.49 6.55
CA GLN A 214 -13.48 -13.23 5.85
C GLN A 214 -14.72 -12.36 6.15
N PRO A 215 -14.58 -11.19 6.79
CA PRO A 215 -15.74 -10.34 7.06
C PRO A 215 -16.42 -9.90 5.75
N GLU A 216 -17.74 -9.64 5.84
CA GLU A 216 -18.61 -9.25 4.72
C GLU A 216 -17.98 -8.19 3.79
N GLU A 217 -18.25 -8.37 2.49
CA GLU A 217 -17.75 -7.52 1.40
C GLU A 217 -18.06 -6.03 1.67
N PRO A 218 -17.02 -5.17 1.81
CA PRO A 218 -17.22 -3.74 1.93
C PRO A 218 -17.74 -3.10 0.61
N PRO A 219 -18.08 -1.79 0.59
CA PRO A 219 -18.83 -1.16 -0.51
C PRO A 219 -18.22 -1.34 -1.90
N ARG A 220 -19.09 -1.45 -2.92
CA ARG A 220 -18.76 -1.85 -4.31
C ARG A 220 -17.88 -0.89 -5.12
N GLU A 221 -17.51 0.25 -4.56
CA GLU A 221 -16.73 1.27 -5.26
C GLU A 221 -15.66 1.83 -4.32
N TYR A 222 -14.47 1.26 -4.37
CA TYR A 222 -13.36 1.58 -3.46
C TYR A 222 -12.47 2.73 -3.94
N LEU A 223 -12.57 3.05 -5.23
CA LEU A 223 -11.67 3.96 -5.92
C LEU A 223 -12.48 4.96 -6.74
N LEU A 224 -12.23 6.24 -6.50
CA LEU A 224 -12.71 7.34 -7.34
C LEU A 224 -11.51 7.96 -8.06
N LEU A 225 -11.68 8.19 -9.36
CA LEU A 225 -10.75 8.94 -10.18
C LEU A 225 -11.45 10.22 -10.64
N ILE A 226 -10.95 11.37 -10.20
CA ILE A 226 -11.59 12.67 -10.42
C ILE A 226 -10.62 13.57 -11.18
N PRO A 227 -10.92 14.00 -12.42
CA PRO A 227 -10.05 14.92 -13.15
C PRO A 227 -9.87 16.24 -12.39
N VAL A 228 -8.64 16.76 -12.34
CA VAL A 228 -8.33 18.00 -11.60
C VAL A 228 -9.12 19.20 -12.16
N ASP A 229 -9.28 19.27 -13.48
CA ASP A 229 -9.99 20.34 -14.18
C ASP A 229 -11.53 20.17 -14.21
N SER A 230 -12.06 19.11 -13.58
CA SER A 230 -13.50 18.88 -13.52
C SER A 230 -14.17 19.69 -12.39
N PRO A 231 -15.50 19.93 -12.45
CA PRO A 231 -16.23 20.55 -11.34
C PRO A 231 -16.02 19.82 -10.00
N GLY A 232 -15.94 18.49 -10.02
CA GLY A 232 -15.63 17.66 -8.85
C GLY A 232 -14.19 17.82 -8.37
N GLY A 233 -13.24 17.97 -9.30
CA GLY A 233 -11.83 18.22 -8.99
C GLY A 233 -11.62 19.56 -8.27
N HIS A 234 -12.24 20.63 -8.77
CA HIS A 234 -12.21 21.93 -8.10
C HIS A 234 -12.89 21.92 -6.74
N ALA A 235 -14.02 21.22 -6.61
CA ALA A 235 -14.72 21.09 -5.33
C ALA A 235 -13.89 20.29 -4.30
N LEU A 236 -13.26 19.19 -4.72
CA LEU A 236 -12.35 18.41 -3.88
C LEU A 236 -11.11 19.23 -3.49
N ALA A 237 -10.51 19.96 -4.42
CA ALA A 237 -9.37 20.83 -4.15
C ALA A 237 -9.70 21.92 -3.13
N ALA A 238 -10.94 22.43 -3.10
CA ALA A 238 -11.39 23.38 -2.09
C ALA A 238 -11.58 22.75 -0.69
N MET A 239 -11.82 21.44 -0.61
CA MET A 239 -11.91 20.69 0.66
C MET A 239 -10.53 20.32 1.22
N LEU A 240 -9.53 20.19 0.36
CA LEU A 240 -8.15 19.86 0.74
C LEU A 240 -7.40 21.15 1.11
N ASP A 241 -7.37 21.49 2.40
CA ASP A 241 -6.61 22.64 2.89
C ASP A 241 -5.10 22.49 2.55
N PRO A 242 -4.48 23.43 1.80
CA PRO A 242 -3.05 23.37 1.50
C PRO A 242 -2.14 23.46 2.74
N GLU A 243 -2.65 23.92 3.90
CA GLU A 243 -1.89 24.05 5.15
C GLU A 243 -2.26 23.03 6.25
N GLY A 244 -3.28 22.18 6.05
CA GLY A 244 -3.84 21.31 7.10
C GLY A 244 -3.98 19.84 6.74
N ASP A 245 -3.64 18.93 7.67
CA ASP A 245 -4.05 17.52 7.64
C ASP A 245 -5.58 17.46 7.84
N THR A 246 -6.33 17.58 6.74
CA THR A 246 -7.80 17.56 6.76
C THR A 246 -8.30 16.14 6.51
N VAL A 247 -9.17 15.66 7.39
CA VAL A 247 -9.88 14.39 7.21
C VAL A 247 -11.14 14.66 6.39
N ILE A 248 -11.30 13.96 5.28
CA ILE A 248 -12.53 14.01 4.46
C ILE A 248 -13.44 12.85 4.85
N HIS A 249 -14.76 13.07 4.95
CA HIS A 249 -15.70 11.97 5.19
C HIS A 249 -16.31 11.46 3.88
N ASP A 250 -16.58 10.15 3.80
CA ASP A 250 -17.15 9.51 2.60
C ASP A 250 -18.47 10.17 2.13
N ALA A 251 -19.29 10.65 3.07
CA ALA A 251 -20.54 11.34 2.76
C ALA A 251 -20.35 12.69 2.04
N GLU A 252 -19.16 13.30 2.14
CA GLU A 252 -18.82 14.52 1.41
C GLU A 252 -18.35 14.19 -0.01
N LEU A 253 -17.63 13.08 -0.19
CA LEU A 253 -17.21 12.57 -1.50
C LEU A 253 -18.43 12.22 -2.38
N ASP A 254 -19.49 11.69 -1.78
CA ASP A 254 -20.75 11.37 -2.49
C ASP A 254 -21.48 12.60 -3.05
N ARG A 255 -21.14 13.80 -2.57
CA ARG A 255 -21.73 15.07 -3.04
C ARG A 255 -20.93 15.70 -4.19
N LEU A 256 -19.78 15.15 -4.54
CA LEU A 256 -18.93 15.69 -5.60
C LEU A 256 -19.50 15.33 -6.98
N PRO A 257 -19.63 16.31 -7.89
CA PRO A 257 -19.97 16.02 -9.29
C PRO A 257 -18.77 15.36 -9.97
N SER A 258 -18.79 14.04 -10.12
CA SER A 258 -17.70 13.28 -10.74
C SER A 258 -17.92 13.10 -12.25
N GLU A 259 -16.98 13.57 -13.07
CA GLU A 259 -16.81 13.08 -14.44
C GLU A 259 -15.78 11.96 -14.44
N THR A 260 -16.18 10.78 -14.89
CA THR A 260 -15.32 9.60 -14.98
C THR A 260 -14.20 9.83 -16.00
N LEU A 261 -12.94 9.53 -15.64
CA LEU A 261 -11.86 9.43 -16.61
C LEU A 261 -12.19 8.34 -17.64
N GLU A 262 -12.35 8.70 -18.91
CA GLU A 262 -12.06 7.77 -20.01
C GLU A 262 -10.56 7.49 -19.99
N SER A 263 -10.22 6.20 -19.84
CA SER A 263 -8.87 5.63 -19.79
C SER A 263 -7.85 6.39 -20.66
N ALA A 264 -6.98 7.18 -20.04
CA ALA A 264 -5.91 7.93 -20.71
C ALA A 264 -4.52 7.67 -20.08
N TYR A 265 -4.30 6.44 -19.60
CA TYR A 265 -3.00 5.96 -19.16
C TYR A 265 -2.49 4.85 -20.10
#